data_AF-A0A7Z9BZT3-F1
#
_entry.id   AF-A0A7Z9BZT3-F1
#
_cell.length_a   1.000
_cell.length_b   1.000
_cell.length_c   1.000
_cell.angle_alpha   90.00
_cell.angle_beta   90.00
_cell.angle_gamma   90.00
#
_symmetry.space_group_name_H-M   'P 1'
#
loop_
_entity.id
_entity.type
_entity.pdbx_description
1 polymer ?
#
loop_
_entity_poly.entity_id
_entity_poly.type
_entity_poly.pdbx_seq_one_letter_code
_entity_poly.pdbx_strand_id
1 'polypeptide(L)'
;MLQDTLTIRHYQKLTDALVEMWNRGYRYDDLRLYLDGYLAALRHTNTLEPYLISRLEEEATRYIYDPSNFEMPMPQPQTQIDYY
;
A
#
# COMPACT_ATOMS: atom_id res chain seq x y z
N MET A 1 3.07 10.80 -6.41
CA MET A 1 4.18 10.03 -7.02
C MET A 1 5.27 9.76 -5.99
N LEU A 2 5.28 8.53 -5.47
CA LEU A 2 6.39 7.98 -4.69
C LEU A 2 7.66 8.01 -5.55
N GLN A 3 8.70 8.72 -5.12
CA GLN A 3 9.96 8.86 -5.89
C GLN A 3 11.07 7.94 -5.35
N ASP A 4 10.95 7.50 -4.09
CA ASP A 4 11.91 6.64 -3.44
C ASP A 4 11.64 5.16 -3.73
N THR A 5 12.67 4.48 -4.25
CA THR A 5 12.62 3.04 -4.56
C THR A 5 12.33 2.16 -3.34
N LEU A 6 12.79 2.56 -2.15
CA LEU A 6 12.46 1.89 -0.90
C LEU A 6 10.97 2.01 -0.57
N THR A 7 10.43 3.22 -0.63
CA THR A 7 9.01 3.49 -0.34
C THR A 7 8.09 2.75 -1.31
N ILE A 8 8.47 2.65 -2.60
CA ILE A 8 7.74 1.86 -3.59
C ILE A 8 7.71 0.38 -3.22
N ARG A 9 8.85 -0.21 -2.81
CA ARG A 9 8.88 -1.62 -2.39
C ARG A 9 8.06 -1.88 -1.13
N HIS A 10 8.12 -0.97 -0.16
CA HIS A 10 7.31 -1.06 1.05
C HIS A 10 5.82 -0.96 0.72
N TYR A 11 5.44 -0.04 -0.16
CA TYR A 11 4.08 0.11 -0.64
C TYR A 11 3.58 -1.15 -1.37
N GLN A 12 4.34 -1.71 -2.31
CA GLN A 12 3.99 -2.96 -3.00
C GLN A 12 3.81 -4.13 -2.03
N LYS A 13 4.76 -4.33 -1.10
CA LYS A 13 4.65 -5.39 -0.08
C LYS A 13 3.42 -5.21 0.81
N LEU A 14 3.09 -3.97 1.14
CA LEU A 14 1.94 -3.65 1.97
C LEU A 14 0.64 -3.94 1.21
N THR A 15 0.50 -3.50 -0.04
CA THR A 15 -0.69 -3.78 -0.85
C THR A 15 -0.88 -5.27 -1.10
N ASP A 16 0.19 -6.02 -1.38
CA ASP A 16 0.13 -7.48 -1.56
C ASP A 16 -0.39 -8.18 -0.29
N ALA A 17 0.10 -7.77 0.89
CA ALA A 17 -0.37 -8.31 2.16
C ALA A 17 -1.83 -7.94 2.45
N LEU A 18 -2.25 -6.72 2.14
CA LEU A 18 -3.64 -6.26 2.31
C LEU A 18 -4.59 -7.06 1.40
N VAL A 19 -4.21 -7.30 0.14
CA VAL A 19 -4.97 -8.12 -0.80
C VAL A 19 -5.07 -9.57 -0.31
N GLU A 20 -3.98 -10.13 0.19
CA GLU A 20 -3.99 -11.48 0.75
C GLU A 20 -4.92 -11.57 1.97
N MET A 21 -4.86 -10.60 2.88
CA MET A 21 -5.76 -10.52 4.04
C MET A 21 -7.22 -10.37 3.59
N TRP A 22 -7.50 -9.51 2.63
CA TRP A 22 -8.85 -9.37 2.08
C TRP A 22 -9.38 -10.70 1.51
N ASN A 23 -8.58 -11.40 0.71
CA ASN A 23 -8.95 -12.70 0.15
C ASN A 23 -9.17 -13.79 1.21
N ARG A 24 -8.47 -13.70 2.35
CA ARG A 24 -8.68 -14.57 3.52
C ARG A 24 -9.95 -14.21 4.32
N GLY A 25 -10.63 -13.11 3.99
CA GLY A 25 -11.87 -12.67 4.62
C GLY A 25 -11.68 -11.75 5.84
N TYR A 26 -10.49 -11.20 6.04
CA TYR A 26 -10.25 -10.18 7.07
C TYR A 26 -11.06 -8.92 6.76
N ARG A 27 -11.43 -8.18 7.81
CA ARG A 27 -12.25 -6.99 7.70
C ARG A 27 -11.41 -5.72 7.65
N TYR A 28 -12.06 -4.62 7.31
CA TYR A 28 -11.44 -3.32 7.20
C TYR A 28 -10.66 -2.93 8.48
N ASP A 29 -11.22 -3.23 9.65
CA ASP A 29 -10.56 -2.96 10.93
C ASP A 29 -9.25 -3.74 11.11
N ASP A 30 -9.19 -5.00 10.66
CA ASP A 30 -7.98 -5.82 10.70
C ASP A 30 -6.90 -5.28 9.76
N LEU A 31 -7.30 -4.84 8.55
CA LEU A 31 -6.41 -4.25 7.56
C LEU A 31 -5.81 -2.93 8.08
N ARG A 32 -6.63 -2.11 8.73
CA ARG A 32 -6.19 -0.87 9.37
C ARG A 32 -5.22 -1.14 10.52
N LEU A 33 -5.53 -2.12 11.37
CA LEU A 33 -4.64 -2.51 12.47
C LEU A 33 -3.29 -3.02 11.96
N TYR A 34 -3.29 -3.80 10.87
CA TYR A 34 -2.06 -4.25 10.21
C TYR A 34 -1.25 -3.07 9.65
N LEU A 35 -1.91 -2.12 8.99
CA LEU A 35 -1.29 -0.90 8.48
C LEU A 35 -0.62 -0.10 9.61
N ASP A 36 -1.35 0.16 10.69
CA ASP A 36 -0.83 0.92 11.84
C ASP A 36 0.41 0.24 12.46
N GLY A 37 0.37 -1.10 12.61
CA GLY A 37 1.52 -1.87 13.09
C GLY A 37 2.72 -1.82 12.14
N TYR A 38 2.49 -1.88 10.84
CA TYR A 38 3.52 -1.76 9.82
C TYR A 38 4.18 -0.37 9.81
N LEU A 39 3.38 0.69 9.90
CA LEU A 39 3.88 2.07 9.98
C LEU A 39 4.65 2.32 11.27
N ALA A 40 4.17 1.81 12.40
CA ALA A 40 4.89 1.89 13.68
C ALA A 40 6.26 1.21 13.58
N ALA A 41 6.33 0.01 12.99
CA ALA A 41 7.59 -0.70 12.77
C ALA A 41 8.54 0.12 11.87
N LEU A 42 8.04 0.69 10.77
CA LEU A 42 8.82 1.56 9.87
C LEU A 42 9.38 2.81 10.58
N ARG A 43 8.58 3.44 11.45
CA ARG A 43 9.02 4.59 12.26
C ARG A 43 10.11 4.18 13.24
N HIS A 44 10.01 2.99 13.84
CA HIS A 44 11.00 2.48 14.78
C HIS A 44 12.31 2.04 14.12
N THR A 45 12.27 1.50 12.90
CA THR A 45 13.48 1.09 12.17
C THR A 45 14.25 2.26 11.57
N ASN A 46 13.66 3.48 11.56
CA ASN A 46 14.26 4.71 11.04
C ASN A 46 14.81 4.57 9.60
N THR A 47 14.24 3.64 8.83
CA THR A 47 14.66 3.27 7.47
C THR A 47 14.14 4.25 6.42
N LEU A 48 13.08 4.99 6.77
CA LEU A 48 12.37 5.91 5.91
C LEU A 48 12.18 7.23 6.64
N GLU A 49 12.33 8.32 5.91
CA GLU A 49 12.05 9.66 6.41
C GLU A 49 10.58 9.80 6.84
N PRO A 50 10.28 10.59 7.90
CA PRO A 50 8.93 10.75 8.41
C PRO A 50 7.91 11.18 7.35
N TYR A 51 8.31 12.03 6.40
CA TYR A 51 7.45 12.48 5.32
C TYR A 51 7.09 11.36 4.34
N LEU A 52 8.00 10.40 4.10
CA LEU A 52 7.75 9.24 3.25
C LEU A 52 6.77 8.29 3.91
N ILE A 53 6.88 8.13 5.24
CA ILE A 53 5.96 7.30 6.03
C ILE A 53 4.55 7.91 6.00
N SER A 54 4.40 9.21 6.22
CA SER A 54 3.09 9.89 6.12
C SER A 54 2.49 9.78 4.72
N ARG A 55 3.31 9.87 3.68
CA ARG A 55 2.83 9.68 2.30
C ARG A 55 2.37 8.24 2.03
N LEU A 56 3.11 7.26 2.55
CA LEU A 56 2.76 5.84 2.42
C LEU A 56 1.48 5.52 3.20
N GLU A 57 1.28 6.14 4.36
CA GLU A 57 0.05 6.08 5.15
C GLU A 57 -1.16 6.60 4.37
N GLU A 58 -1.05 7.78 3.74
CA GLU A 58 -2.13 8.36 2.94
C GLU A 58 -2.52 7.46 1.75
N GLU A 59 -1.53 6.98 1.00
CA GLU A 59 -1.76 6.10 -0.16
C GLU A 59 -2.35 4.75 0.28
N ALA A 60 -1.84 4.15 1.35
CA ALA A 60 -2.36 2.88 1.88
C ALA A 60 -3.78 3.04 2.44
N THR A 61 -4.05 4.14 3.15
CA THR A 61 -5.39 4.45 3.66
C THR A 61 -6.37 4.57 2.49
N ARG A 62 -6.00 5.31 1.44
CA ARG A 62 -6.79 5.41 0.21
C ARG A 62 -7.00 4.05 -0.46
N TYR A 63 -5.97 3.21 -0.50
CA TYR A 63 -6.05 1.87 -1.06
C TYR A 63 -7.07 0.99 -0.34
N ILE A 64 -7.05 0.98 1.00
CA ILE A 64 -7.98 0.19 1.82
C ILE A 64 -9.43 0.73 1.69
N TYR A 65 -9.62 2.05 1.61
CA TYR A 65 -10.95 2.66 1.46
C TYR A 65 -11.59 2.43 0.09
N ASP A 66 -10.82 2.11 -0.94
CA ASP A 66 -11.33 1.87 -2.29
C ASP A 66 -11.51 0.36 -2.53
N PRO A 67 -12.75 -0.16 -2.43
CA PRO A 67 -13.03 -1.58 -2.58
C PRO A 67 -12.66 -2.13 -3.97
N SER A 68 -12.58 -1.26 -4.99
CA SER A 68 -12.20 -1.61 -6.36
C SER A 68 -10.77 -2.14 -6.45
N ASN A 69 -9.90 -1.79 -5.49
CA ASN A 69 -8.54 -2.31 -5.42
C ASN A 69 -8.46 -3.78 -5.03
N PHE A 70 -9.50 -4.28 -4.34
CA PHE A 70 -9.60 -5.66 -3.90
C PHE A 70 -10.44 -6.53 -4.83
N GLU A 71 -11.26 -5.90 -5.69
CA GLU A 71 -11.83 -6.60 -6.82
C GLU A 71 -10.70 -7.02 -7.77
N MET A 72 -10.72 -8.29 -8.22
CA MET A 72 -9.72 -8.78 -9.17
C MET A 72 -9.65 -7.79 -10.34
N PRO A 73 -8.47 -7.22 -10.65
CA PRO A 73 -8.36 -6.39 -11.83
C PRO A 73 -8.70 -7.27 -13.01
N MET A 74 -9.83 -7.00 -13.68
CA MET A 74 -9.91 -7.33 -15.09
C MET A 74 -8.65 -6.73 -15.72
N PRO A 75 -7.90 -7.48 -16.54
CA PRO A 75 -6.64 -7.01 -17.09
C PRO A 75 -6.91 -5.77 -17.96
N GLN A 76 -6.85 -4.60 -17.35
CA GLN A 76 -6.73 -3.35 -18.07
C GLN A 76 -5.26 -3.31 -18.48
N PRO A 77 -4.95 -3.30 -19.79
CA PRO A 77 -3.58 -3.22 -20.24
C PRO A 77 -3.00 -1.93 -19.65
N GLN A 78 -1.98 -2.09 -18.80
CA GLN A 78 -1.23 -0.96 -18.26
C GLN A 78 -0.77 -0.14 -19.47
N THR A 79 -1.35 1.05 -19.65
CA THR A 79 -0.89 2.04 -20.61
C THR A 79 0.49 2.47 -20.13
N GLN A 80 1.49 1.75 -20.59
CA GLN A 80 2.87 2.18 -20.63
C GLN A 80 2.88 3.49 -21.41
N ILE A 81 2.94 4.62 -20.68
CA ILE A 81 3.10 5.94 -21.27
C ILE A 81 4.54 5.99 -21.76
N ASP A 82 4.75 5.43 -22.95
CA ASP A 82 6.00 5.53 -23.69
C ASP A 82 6.04 6.92 -24.30
N TYR A 83 6.81 7.82 -23.68
CA TYR A 83 7.11 9.12 -24.27
C TYR A 83 8.10 8.92 -25.41
N TYR A 84 7.63 9.08 -26.64
CA TYR A 84 8.45 9.24 -27.85
C TYR A 84 8.02 10.48 -28.62
#